data_AF-A0A6S7K7C4-F1
#
_entry.id   AF-A0A6S7K7C4-F1
#
_cell.length_a   1.000
_cell.length_b   1.000
_cell.length_c   1.000
_cell.angle_alpha   90.00
_cell.angle_beta   90.00
_cell.angle_gamma   90.00
#
_symmetry.space_group_name_H-M   'P 1'
#
loop_
_entity.id
_entity.type
_entity.pdbx_description
1 polymer ?
#
loop_
_entity_poly.entity_id
_entity_poly.type
_entity_poly.pdbx_seq_one_letter_code
_entity_poly.pdbx_strand_id
1 'polypeptide(L)'
;SSHGLHVAFRMLDLDGNATLGRTEFQELERMLNQKTSAKSLNEMTSKEEALPHTSLLIYFFGKSGKGQLTFTDMLQFTRNLQKEFWKQEFRLYSAKKEAMNSDQFAKLLLQSTYLDEQDVKEYLERLESRLQSEIVSMLLL
;
A
#
# COMPACT_ATOMS: atom_id res chain seq x y z
N SER A 1 -0.03 13.49 -1.95
CA SER A 1 1.17 14.36 -1.89
C SER A 1 2.42 13.50 -2.04
N SER A 2 3.29 13.76 -3.02
CA SER A 2 4.57 13.03 -3.21
C SER A 2 5.72 13.62 -2.39
N HIS A 3 5.48 14.73 -1.70
CA HIS A 3 6.52 15.47 -0.97
C HIS A 3 7.20 14.65 0.12
N GLY A 4 6.42 13.94 0.94
CA GLY A 4 6.98 13.07 2.00
C GLY A 4 7.83 11.93 1.43
N LEU A 5 7.41 11.34 0.30
CA LEU A 5 8.17 10.30 -0.39
C LEU A 5 9.49 10.85 -0.97
N HIS A 6 9.48 12.08 -1.48
CA HIS A 6 10.68 12.75 -1.98
C HIS A 6 11.67 13.12 -0.86
N VAL A 7 11.17 13.50 0.31
CA VAL A 7 12.00 13.71 1.50
C VAL A 7 12.64 12.40 1.95
N ALA A 8 11.86 11.32 2.06
CA ALA A 8 12.39 10.01 2.42
C ALA A 8 13.43 9.49 1.41
N PHE A 9 13.20 9.68 0.11
CA PHE A 9 14.17 9.34 -0.93
C PHE A 9 15.51 10.04 -0.72
N ARG A 10 15.48 11.36 -0.50
CA ARG A 10 16.70 12.14 -0.23
C ARG A 10 17.37 11.82 1.11
N MET A 11 16.63 11.28 2.08
CA MET A 11 17.23 10.80 3.33
C MET A 11 17.99 9.48 3.15
N LEU A 12 17.67 8.72 2.10
CA LEU A 12 18.30 7.43 1.79
C LEU A 12 19.44 7.55 0.79
N ASP A 13 19.43 8.59 -0.05
CA ASP A 13 20.53 8.95 -0.96
C ASP A 13 21.68 9.53 -0.13
N LEU A 14 22.65 8.68 0.23
CA LEU A 14 23.74 9.03 1.13
C LEU A 14 24.90 9.69 0.41
N ASP A 15 25.10 9.35 -0.86
CA ASP A 15 26.17 9.89 -1.69
C ASP A 15 25.76 11.17 -2.45
N GLY A 16 24.46 11.50 -2.46
CA GLY A 16 23.91 12.71 -3.05
C GLY A 16 23.82 12.66 -4.57
N ASN A 17 23.85 11.47 -5.16
CA ASN A 17 23.84 11.28 -6.61
C ASN A 17 22.42 11.37 -7.23
N ALA A 18 21.40 11.66 -6.41
CA ALA A 18 19.97 11.74 -6.77
C ALA A 18 19.35 10.42 -7.25
N THR A 19 19.99 9.30 -6.94
CA THR A 19 19.50 7.94 -7.17
C THR A 19 19.71 7.10 -5.91
N LEU A 20 19.11 5.91 -5.87
CA LEU A 20 19.41 4.93 -4.82
C LEU A 20 20.10 3.73 -5.43
N GLY A 21 21.20 3.33 -4.83
CA GLY A 21 21.81 2.02 -5.03
C GLY A 21 21.14 0.93 -4.21
N ARG A 22 21.54 -0.32 -4.46
CA ARG A 22 21.04 -1.49 -3.72
C ARG A 22 21.24 -1.36 -2.20
N THR A 23 22.43 -0.91 -1.78
CA THR A 23 22.78 -0.82 -0.34
C THR A 23 21.96 0.25 0.38
N GLU A 24 21.74 1.40 -0.25
CA GLU A 24 20.93 2.50 0.30
C GLU A 24 19.46 2.08 0.43
N PHE A 25 18.93 1.36 -0.56
CA PHE A 25 17.59 0.81 -0.49
C PHE A 25 17.42 -0.27 0.59
N GLN A 26 18.46 -1.08 0.82
CA GLN A 26 18.44 -2.08 1.89
C GLN A 26 18.41 -1.45 3.29
N GLU A 27 18.93 -0.23 3.45
CA GLU A 27 18.80 0.49 4.71
C GLU A 27 17.34 0.89 4.98
N LEU A 28 16.56 1.25 3.95
CA LEU A 28 15.11 1.41 4.08
C LEU A 28 14.42 0.12 4.52
N GLU A 29 14.76 -1.02 3.91
CA GLU A 29 14.20 -2.33 4.30
C GLU A 29 14.50 -2.62 5.78
N ARG A 30 15.74 -2.36 6.21
CA ARG A 30 16.17 -2.53 7.60
C ARG A 30 15.38 -1.63 8.55
N MET A 31 15.23 -0.34 8.23
CA MET A 31 14.49 0.61 9.06
C MET A 31 12.99 0.26 9.17
N LEU A 32 12.38 -0.23 8.08
CA LEU A 32 10.98 -0.67 8.09
C LEU A 32 10.80 -1.94 8.93
N ASN A 33 11.68 -2.92 8.77
CA ASN A 33 11.60 -4.19 9.49
C ASN A 33 11.90 -4.06 10.99
N GLN A 34 12.73 -3.10 11.40
CA GLN A 34 12.93 -2.77 12.81
C GLN A 34 11.66 -2.20 13.47
N LYS A 35 10.88 -1.41 12.73
CA LYS A 35 9.63 -0.82 13.24
C LYS A 35 8.49 -1.84 13.32
N THR A 36 8.52 -2.89 12.50
CA THR A 36 7.48 -3.94 12.49
C THR A 36 7.80 -5.13 13.39
N SER A 37 9.00 -5.19 14.00
CA SER A 37 9.32 -6.25 14.96
C SER A 37 10.46 -5.85 15.92
N ALA A 38 10.11 -5.53 17.17
CA ALA A 38 11.05 -5.67 18.29
C ALA A 38 11.31 -7.14 18.67
N LYS A 39 10.86 -8.11 17.84
CA LYS A 39 10.98 -9.54 18.16
C LYS A 39 10.92 -10.45 16.92
N SER A 40 11.82 -10.28 15.95
CA SER A 40 12.29 -11.41 15.11
C SER A 40 13.39 -10.97 14.15
N LEU A 41 14.66 -11.06 14.57
CA LEU A 41 15.78 -11.43 13.69
C LEU A 41 17.05 -11.70 14.53
N ASN A 42 16.95 -12.63 15.48
CA ASN A 42 18.14 -13.19 16.11
C ASN A 42 18.38 -14.59 15.54
N GLU A 43 18.63 -14.65 14.22
CA GLU A 43 19.18 -15.83 13.53
C GLU A 43 19.51 -15.45 12.07
N MET A 44 20.55 -14.64 11.88
CA MET A 44 21.41 -14.68 10.67
C MET A 44 22.60 -13.73 10.85
N THR A 45 23.30 -13.86 11.98
CA THR A 45 24.70 -13.47 12.05
C THR A 45 25.53 -14.67 11.61
N SER A 46 26.20 -14.53 10.47
CA SER A 46 27.38 -15.27 9.97
C SER A 46 27.16 -15.81 8.56
N LYS A 47 27.56 -15.00 7.58
CA LYS A 47 28.30 -15.36 6.36
C LYS A 47 28.00 -14.34 5.26
N GLU A 48 29.04 -14.01 4.50
CA GLU A 48 28.98 -13.37 3.18
C GLU A 48 28.30 -14.30 2.15
N GLU A 49 27.09 -14.79 2.44
CA GLU A 49 26.27 -15.51 1.47
C GLU A 49 25.32 -14.48 0.83
N ALA A 50 25.45 -14.33 -0.49
CA ALA A 50 24.69 -13.46 -1.37
C ALA A 50 23.29 -13.12 -0.83
N LEU A 51 23.15 -11.88 -0.33
CA LEU A 51 21.89 -11.30 0.11
C LEU A 51 20.75 -11.73 -0.84
N PRO A 52 19.66 -12.32 -0.32
CA PRO A 52 18.64 -12.93 -1.16
C PRO A 52 18.17 -11.92 -2.21
N HIS A 53 18.29 -12.30 -3.47
CA HIS A 53 17.78 -11.54 -4.60
C HIS A 53 16.25 -11.61 -4.56
N THR A 54 15.63 -10.75 -3.75
CA THR A 54 14.18 -10.61 -3.76
C THR A 54 13.75 -10.13 -5.14
N SER A 55 12.53 -10.47 -5.53
CA SER A 55 11.98 -10.01 -6.82
C SER A 55 11.99 -8.48 -6.92
N LEU A 56 11.83 -7.77 -5.79
CA LEU A 56 11.86 -6.31 -5.74
C LEU A 56 13.27 -5.74 -5.95
N LEU A 57 14.30 -6.33 -5.31
CA LEU A 57 15.69 -5.94 -5.52
C LEU A 57 16.15 -6.23 -6.96
N ILE A 58 15.74 -7.37 -7.54
CA ILE A 58 16.01 -7.66 -8.96
C ILE A 58 15.30 -6.67 -9.87
N TYR A 59 14.04 -6.32 -9.56
CA TYR A 59 13.26 -5.38 -10.37
C TYR A 59 13.91 -3.99 -10.41
N PHE A 60 14.37 -3.46 -9.28
CA PHE A 60 15.00 -2.14 -9.23
C PHE A 60 16.47 -2.13 -9.67
N PHE A 61 17.26 -3.14 -9.31
CA PHE A 61 18.71 -3.10 -9.46
C PHE A 61 19.26 -4.11 -10.47
N GLY A 62 18.38 -4.89 -11.10
CA GLY A 62 18.73 -5.96 -12.03
C GLY A 62 19.38 -7.17 -11.34
N LYS A 63 19.63 -8.23 -12.11
CA LYS A 63 20.28 -9.45 -11.60
C LYS A 63 21.71 -9.19 -11.10
N SER A 64 22.41 -8.22 -11.69
CA SER A 64 23.76 -7.83 -11.27
C SER A 64 23.77 -6.98 -9.99
N GLY A 65 22.63 -6.41 -9.59
CA GLY A 65 22.53 -5.49 -8.45
C GLY A 65 23.22 -4.14 -8.65
N LYS A 66 23.64 -3.81 -9.87
CA LYS A 66 24.35 -2.56 -10.22
C LYS A 66 23.43 -1.48 -10.79
N GLY A 67 22.14 -1.77 -10.92
CA GLY A 67 21.15 -0.76 -11.31
C GLY A 67 21.05 0.34 -10.26
N GLN A 68 20.48 1.47 -10.67
CA GLN A 68 20.22 2.61 -9.81
C GLN A 68 18.74 2.97 -9.95
N LEU A 69 18.12 3.35 -8.83
CA LEU A 69 16.70 3.68 -8.77
C LEU A 69 16.55 5.19 -8.67
N THR A 70 15.95 5.84 -9.67
CA THR A 70 15.65 7.27 -9.59
C THR A 70 14.39 7.53 -8.76
N PHE A 71 14.21 8.76 -8.28
CA PHE A 71 12.97 9.15 -7.61
C PHE A 71 11.74 8.96 -8.51
N THR A 72 11.87 9.26 -9.81
CA THR A 72 10.77 9.11 -10.78
C THR A 72 10.35 7.66 -10.92
N ASP A 73 11.31 6.74 -11.01
CA ASP A 73 11.06 5.30 -11.10
C ASP A 73 10.38 4.79 -9.82
N MET A 74 10.90 5.19 -8.65
CA MET A 74 10.31 4.83 -7.36
C MET A 74 8.88 5.35 -7.24
N LEU A 75 8.63 6.61 -7.61
CA LEU A 75 7.30 7.23 -7.58
C LEU A 75 6.33 6.52 -8.52
N GLN A 76 6.77 6.15 -9.73
CA GLN A 76 5.96 5.40 -10.68
C GLN A 76 5.63 4.01 -10.14
N PHE A 77 6.60 3.31 -9.58
CA PHE A 77 6.39 2.02 -8.93
C PHE A 77 5.35 2.14 -7.80
N THR A 78 5.51 3.10 -6.89
CA THR A 78 4.56 3.31 -5.79
C THR A 78 3.15 3.61 -6.30
N ARG A 79 3.00 4.41 -7.36
CA ARG A 79 1.69 4.69 -7.99
C ARG A 79 1.06 3.44 -8.61
N ASN A 80 1.86 2.63 -9.30
CA ASN A 80 1.38 1.38 -9.87
C ASN A 80 0.94 0.40 -8.78
N LEU A 81 1.73 0.28 -7.72
CA LEU A 81 1.42 -0.57 -6.57
C LEU A 81 0.11 -0.11 -5.88
N GLN A 82 -0.04 1.19 -5.62
CA GLN A 82 -1.28 1.76 -5.08
C GLN A 82 -2.47 1.46 -6.00
N LYS A 83 -2.33 1.63 -7.32
CA LYS A 83 -3.39 1.32 -8.28
C LYS A 83 -3.80 -0.15 -8.24
N GLU A 84 -2.86 -1.08 -8.14
CA GLU A 84 -3.17 -2.51 -8.05
C GLU A 84 -3.84 -2.87 -6.73
N PHE A 85 -3.42 -2.26 -5.62
CA PHE A 85 -4.10 -2.40 -4.33
C PHE A 85 -5.57 -1.95 -4.42
N TRP A 86 -5.83 -0.75 -4.94
CA TRP A 86 -7.19 -0.24 -5.14
C TRP A 86 -8.04 -1.13 -6.04
N LYS A 87 -7.45 -1.65 -7.13
CA LYS A 87 -8.15 -2.61 -8.00
C LYS A 87 -8.52 -3.89 -7.26
N GLN A 88 -7.64 -4.37 -6.38
CA GLN A 88 -7.91 -5.57 -5.60
C GLN A 88 -9.02 -5.32 -4.57
N GLU A 89 -8.99 -4.20 -3.85
CA GLU A 89 -10.09 -3.81 -2.97
C GLU A 89 -11.40 -3.65 -3.73
N PHE A 90 -11.39 -2.94 -4.86
CA PHE A 90 -12.58 -2.80 -5.70
C PHE A 90 -13.19 -4.16 -6.06
N ARG A 91 -12.37 -5.14 -6.47
CA ARG A 91 -12.84 -6.49 -6.80
C ARG A 91 -13.44 -7.23 -5.61
N LEU A 92 -12.90 -7.03 -4.41
CA LEU A 92 -13.44 -7.62 -3.18
C LEU A 92 -14.81 -7.04 -2.86
N TYR A 93 -14.95 -5.72 -2.94
CA TYR A 93 -16.21 -5.03 -2.62
C TYR A 93 -17.27 -5.15 -3.71
N SER A 94 -16.89 -5.17 -4.99
CA SER A 94 -17.84 -5.32 -6.10
C SER A 94 -18.39 -6.73 -6.26
N ALA A 95 -17.97 -7.69 -5.42
CA ALA A 95 -18.27 -9.11 -5.57
C ALA A 95 -17.91 -9.63 -6.98
N LYS A 96 -16.76 -9.20 -7.50
CA LYS A 96 -16.25 -9.51 -8.87
C LYS A 96 -17.13 -9.01 -10.02
N LYS A 97 -18.06 -8.08 -9.78
CA LYS A 97 -18.82 -7.39 -10.84
C LYS A 97 -18.00 -6.24 -11.43
N GLU A 98 -18.35 -5.83 -12.65
CA GLU A 98 -17.71 -4.70 -13.35
C GLU A 98 -17.97 -3.35 -12.67
N ALA A 99 -19.12 -3.21 -11.99
CA ALA A 99 -19.49 -2.03 -11.23
C ALA A 99 -19.85 -2.39 -9.79
N MET A 100 -19.49 -1.49 -8.89
CA MET A 100 -19.87 -1.53 -7.47
C MET A 100 -21.19 -0.77 -7.28
N ASN A 101 -22.11 -1.30 -6.49
CA ASN A 101 -23.34 -0.58 -6.14
C ASN A 101 -23.08 0.44 -5.02
N SER A 102 -24.04 1.34 -4.78
CA SER A 102 -23.90 2.42 -3.79
C SER A 102 -23.64 1.93 -2.37
N ASP A 103 -24.21 0.81 -1.95
CA ASP A 103 -24.00 0.19 -0.63
C ASP A 103 -22.55 -0.30 -0.46
N GLN A 104 -22.08 -1.07 -1.43
CA GLN A 104 -20.71 -1.58 -1.46
C GLN A 104 -19.69 -0.44 -1.48
N PHE A 105 -19.98 0.64 -2.21
CA PHE A 105 -19.12 1.82 -2.27
C PHE A 105 -19.09 2.57 -0.94
N ALA A 106 -20.24 2.76 -0.30
CA ALA A 106 -20.30 3.38 1.02
C ALA A 106 -19.54 2.58 2.09
N LYS A 107 -19.66 1.25 2.09
CA LYS A 107 -18.90 0.38 2.98
C LYS A 107 -17.39 0.47 2.75
N LEU A 108 -16.95 0.48 1.49
CA LEU A 108 -15.54 0.70 1.13
C LEU A 108 -15.03 2.04 1.69
N LEU A 109 -15.80 3.11 1.56
CA LEU A 109 -15.42 4.42 2.08
C LEU A 109 -15.29 4.42 3.60
N LEU A 110 -16.28 3.88 4.32
CA LEU A 110 -16.28 3.82 5.78
C LEU A 110 -15.06 3.06 6.32
N GLN A 111 -14.73 1.92 5.71
CA GLN A 111 -13.53 1.15 6.09
C GLN A 111 -12.21 1.86 5.72
N SER A 112 -12.23 2.73 4.72
CA SER A 112 -11.05 3.49 4.26
C SER A 112 -10.83 4.79 5.02
N THR A 113 -11.77 5.18 5.89
CA THR A 113 -11.70 6.41 6.69
C THR A 113 -11.33 6.12 8.14
N TYR A 114 -10.63 7.07 8.77
CA TYR A 114 -10.35 7.04 10.19
C TYR A 114 -11.57 7.58 10.96
N LEU A 115 -12.53 6.69 11.20
CA LEU A 115 -13.68 6.92 12.07
C LEU A 115 -13.56 5.99 13.28
N ASP A 116 -14.08 6.43 14.43
CA ASP A 116 -14.20 5.52 15.57
C ASP A 116 -15.32 4.51 15.33
N GLU A 117 -15.33 3.43 16.12
CA GLU A 117 -16.30 2.35 15.95
C GLU A 117 -17.75 2.81 16.13
N GLN A 118 -17.98 3.85 16.92
CA GLN A 118 -19.32 4.38 17.19
C GLN A 118 -19.85 5.15 15.98
N ASP A 119 -19.03 6.01 15.39
CA ASP A 119 -19.33 6.71 14.15
C ASP A 119 -19.57 5.73 13.00
N VAL A 120 -18.68 4.74 12.82
CA VAL A 120 -18.84 3.71 11.78
C VAL A 120 -20.18 2.99 11.93
N LYS A 121 -20.54 2.61 13.16
CA LYS A 121 -21.81 1.93 13.44
C LYS A 121 -23.01 2.81 13.11
N GLU A 122 -23.01 4.08 13.53
CA GLU A 122 -24.09 5.01 13.21
C GLU A 122 -24.27 5.18 11.69
N TYR A 123 -23.16 5.35 10.95
CA TYR A 123 -23.22 5.50 9.50
C TYR A 123 -23.71 4.23 8.79
N LEU A 124 -23.34 3.05 9.28
CA LEU A 124 -23.84 1.78 8.75
C LEU A 124 -25.35 1.61 9.01
N GLU A 125 -25.83 1.93 10.22
CA GLU A 125 -27.27 1.85 10.54
C GLU A 125 -28.09 2.82 9.66
N ARG A 126 -27.58 4.03 9.43
CA ARG A 126 -28.23 5.01 8.53
C ARG A 126 -28.21 4.56 7.07
N LEU A 127 -27.14 3.91 6.62
CA LEU A 127 -27.04 3.32 5.30
C LEU A 127 -28.09 2.20 5.11
N GLU A 128 -28.15 1.26 6.05
CA GLU A 128 -29.08 0.15 6.03
C GLU A 128 -30.54 0.63 6.04
N SER A 129 -30.87 1.61 6.88
CA SER A 129 -32.21 2.21 6.94
C SER A 129 -32.65 2.80 5.59
N ARG A 130 -31.74 3.50 4.89
CA ARG A 130 -32.04 4.10 3.57
C ARG A 130 -32.24 3.05 2.48
N LEU A 131 -31.43 1.99 2.48
CA LEU A 131 -31.55 0.88 1.52
C LEU A 131 -32.88 0.14 1.69
N GLN A 132 -33.30 -0.11 2.94
CA GLN A 132 -34.61 -0.70 3.22
C GLN A 132 -35.75 0.21 2.76
N SER A 133 -35.64 1.53 2.98
CA SER A 133 -36.63 2.50 2.50
C SER A 133 -36.74 2.55 0.97
N GLU A 134 -35.63 2.43 0.22
CA GLU A 134 -35.65 2.40 -1.25
C GLU A 134 -36.29 1.12 -1.79
N ILE A 135 -36.02 -0.04 -1.17
CA ILE A 135 -36.66 -1.32 -1.54
C ILE A 135 -38.17 -1.25 -1.31
N VAL A 136 -38.60 -0.73 -0.16
CA VAL A 136 -40.02 -0.55 0.14
C VAL A 136 -40.67 0.43 -0.84
N SER A 137 -39.99 1.52 -1.22
CA SER A 137 -40.51 2.47 -2.20
C SER A 137 -40.58 1.90 -3.62
N MET A 138 -39.68 1.01 -4.03
CA MET A 138 -39.72 0.34 -5.33
C MET A 138 -40.76 -0.78 -5.41
N LEU A 139 -41.11 -1.41 -4.27
CA LEU A 139 -42.16 -2.45 -4.21
C LEU A 139 -43.58 -1.86 -4.16
N LEU A 140 -43.71 -0.55 -3.94
CA LEU A 140 -44.99 0.18 -3.88
C LEU A 140 -45.35 0.92 -5.18
N LEU A 141 -44.56 0.72 -6.25
CA LEU A 141 -44.83 1.18 -7.63
C LEU A 141 -45.11 -0.03 -8.53
#